data_AF-A0AAD8X974-F1
#
_entry.id   AF-A0AAD8X974-F1
#
_cell.length_a   1.000
_cell.length_b   1.000
_cell.length_c   1.000
_cell.angle_alpha   90.00
_cell.angle_beta   90.00
_cell.angle_gamma   90.00
#
_symmetry.space_group_name_H-M   'P 1'
#
loop_
_entity.id
_entity.type
_entity.pdbx_description
1 polymer ?
#
loop_
_entity_poly.entity_id
_entity_poly.type
_entity_poly.pdbx_seq_one_letter_code
_entity_poly.pdbx_strand_id
1 'polypeptide(L)'
;MWDNKVDQGHEPVPFTSCLSLNSTDLTPDRIHTIWGMSKDFGANGLRIGAIISQSNPSLHKVLAAVALYSSPSSASDHIAANILEDEKWSDMFIQTNRTRLADRYGLVARWANTHGIPYTTGANAAFFLWADLGSAWETHNSGAVKDEDLDDFLMKLFLKHKVYVSSGKDFGSESNGWFLIVFSQDEIQLLTGLERVATAL
;
A
#
# COMPACT_ATOMS: atom_id res chain seq x y z
N MET A 1 -8.57 -8.67 1.76
CA MET A 1 -8.04 -8.32 3.09
C MET A 1 -7.24 -9.49 3.61
N TRP A 2 -6.09 -9.23 4.21
CA TRP A 2 -5.29 -10.22 4.92
C TRP A 2 -5.60 -10.14 6.42
N ASP A 3 -5.27 -11.19 7.16
CA ASP A 3 -5.61 -11.33 8.58
C ASP A 3 -4.53 -10.67 9.46
N ASN A 4 -4.91 -9.66 10.26
CA ASN A 4 -3.99 -9.02 11.20
C ASN A 4 -4.00 -9.78 12.52
N LYS A 5 -2.88 -10.46 12.81
CA LYS A 5 -2.72 -11.30 14.00
C LYS A 5 -1.86 -10.66 15.10
N VAL A 6 -1.37 -9.44 14.87
CA VAL A 6 -0.39 -8.79 15.77
C VAL A 6 -1.05 -7.68 16.57
N ASP A 7 -1.81 -6.81 15.92
CA ASP A 7 -2.44 -5.70 16.61
C ASP A 7 -3.64 -6.17 17.43
N GLN A 8 -3.78 -5.63 18.64
CA GLN A 8 -4.90 -5.92 19.54
C GLN A 8 -5.87 -4.74 19.54
N GLY A 9 -7.13 -5.01 19.91
CA GLY A 9 -8.15 -3.97 20.13
C GLY A 9 -8.76 -3.37 18.86
N HIS A 10 -8.47 -3.92 17.68
CA HIS A 10 -9.04 -3.49 16.40
C HIS A 10 -9.62 -4.70 15.67
N GLU A 11 -10.94 -4.71 15.45
CA GLU A 11 -11.59 -5.73 14.64
C GLU A 11 -11.31 -5.47 13.15
N PRO A 12 -10.86 -6.48 12.37
CA PRO A 12 -10.61 -6.29 10.94
C PRO A 12 -11.89 -5.88 10.20
N VAL A 13 -11.86 -4.73 9.53
CA VAL A 13 -13.00 -4.28 8.71
C VAL A 13 -13.01 -5.04 7.37
N PRO A 14 -14.08 -5.76 7.01
CA PRO A 14 -14.16 -6.46 5.74
C PRO A 14 -14.25 -5.47 4.57
N PHE A 15 -13.77 -5.90 3.40
CA PHE A 15 -13.89 -5.10 2.18
C PHE A 15 -15.37 -4.96 1.80
N THR A 16 -15.80 -3.71 1.57
CA THR A 16 -17.10 -3.38 0.99
C THR A 16 -16.87 -2.65 -0.32
N SER A 17 -17.43 -3.16 -1.41
CA SER A 17 -17.33 -2.49 -2.71
C SER A 17 -18.15 -1.19 -2.67
N CYS A 18 -17.60 -0.10 -3.21
CA CYS A 18 -18.41 1.12 -3.36
C CYS A 18 -19.61 0.91 -4.30
N LEU A 19 -19.53 -0.07 -5.21
CA LEU A 19 -20.63 -0.45 -6.11
C LEU A 19 -21.78 -1.17 -5.40
N SER A 20 -21.56 -1.70 -4.19
CA SER A 20 -22.63 -2.30 -3.38
C SER A 20 -23.29 -1.30 -2.43
N LEU A 21 -22.89 -0.03 -2.46
CA LEU A 21 -23.47 1.00 -1.60
C LEU A 21 -24.85 1.40 -2.13
N ASN A 22 -25.87 1.13 -1.32
CA ASN A 22 -27.22 1.62 -1.54
C ASN A 22 -27.42 2.88 -0.67
N SER A 23 -26.89 4.02 -1.11
CA SER A 23 -27.07 5.30 -0.42
C SER A 23 -28.22 6.09 -1.07
N THR A 24 -29.09 6.68 -0.25
CA THR A 24 -30.10 7.65 -0.70
C THR A 24 -29.48 8.98 -1.14
N ASP A 25 -28.25 9.26 -0.69
CA ASP A 25 -27.60 10.56 -0.84
C ASP A 25 -26.67 10.61 -2.07
N LEU A 26 -26.36 9.45 -2.66
CA LEU A 26 -25.52 9.33 -3.85
C LEU A 26 -26.32 8.69 -4.98
N THR A 27 -26.45 9.41 -6.10
CA THR A 27 -27.04 8.82 -7.29
C THR A 27 -26.07 7.79 -7.91
N PRO A 28 -26.54 6.62 -8.37
CA PRO A 28 -25.67 5.54 -8.87
C PRO A 28 -24.73 5.95 -10.02
N ASP A 29 -25.10 6.97 -10.80
CA ASP A 29 -24.30 7.52 -11.92
C ASP A 29 -23.08 8.34 -11.46
N ARG A 30 -22.94 8.56 -10.16
CA ARG A 30 -21.79 9.25 -9.54
C ARG A 30 -20.83 8.30 -8.81
N ILE A 31 -21.11 6.99 -8.82
CA ILE A 31 -20.24 5.98 -8.21
C ILE A 31 -19.43 5.30 -9.31
N HIS A 32 -18.11 5.39 -9.19
CA HIS A 32 -17.16 4.81 -10.14
C HIS A 32 -16.06 4.08 -9.37
N THR A 33 -15.65 2.92 -9.87
CA THR A 33 -14.49 2.17 -9.32
C THR A 33 -13.35 2.23 -10.31
N ILE A 34 -12.14 2.44 -9.80
CA ILE A 34 -10.90 2.28 -10.55
C ILE A 34 -10.21 1.04 -10.00
N TRP A 35 -9.81 0.14 -10.90
CA TRP A 35 -9.11 -1.09 -10.54
C TRP A 35 -7.94 -1.33 -11.51
N GLY A 36 -6.95 -2.11 -11.10
CA GLY A 36 -5.90 -2.57 -12.00
C GLY A 36 -4.95 -3.60 -11.39
N MET A 37 -4.22 -4.30 -12.24
CA MET A 37 -3.40 -5.46 -11.84
C MET A 37 -2.08 -5.09 -11.16
N SER A 38 -1.78 -3.79 -11.02
CA SER A 38 -0.45 -3.32 -10.61
C SER A 38 -0.07 -3.72 -9.19
N LYS A 39 -1.05 -3.82 -8.29
CA LYS A 39 -0.82 -4.05 -6.86
C LYS A 39 -1.28 -5.45 -6.46
N ASP A 40 -2.54 -5.78 -6.72
CA ASP A 40 -3.14 -7.05 -6.31
C ASP A 40 -2.41 -8.26 -6.91
N PHE A 41 -2.01 -8.16 -8.18
CA PHE A 41 -1.29 -9.20 -8.93
C PHE A 41 0.21 -8.93 -9.06
N GLY A 42 0.71 -7.81 -8.51
CA GLY A 42 2.11 -7.39 -8.69
C GLY A 42 2.52 -7.16 -10.15
N ALA A 43 1.56 -6.97 -11.06
CA ALA A 43 1.78 -6.95 -12.50
C ALA A 43 1.80 -5.52 -13.07
N ASN A 44 2.53 -4.62 -12.40
CA ASN A 44 2.56 -3.20 -12.76
C ASN A 44 3.04 -2.95 -14.19
N GLY A 45 3.96 -3.78 -14.70
CA GLY A 45 4.49 -3.69 -16.06
C GLY A 45 3.49 -4.02 -17.16
N LEU A 46 2.41 -4.77 -16.88
CA LEU A 46 1.40 -5.10 -17.88
C LEU A 46 0.55 -3.89 -18.30
N ARG A 47 0.50 -2.85 -17.47
CA ARG A 47 -0.30 -1.63 -17.69
C ARG A 47 -1.80 -1.89 -17.87
N ILE A 48 -2.34 -2.87 -17.16
CA ILE A 48 -3.77 -3.21 -17.17
C ILE A 48 -4.50 -2.51 -16.03
N GLY A 49 -5.54 -1.75 -16.38
CA GLY A 49 -6.45 -1.09 -15.46
C GLY A 49 -7.83 -0.90 -16.10
N ALA A 50 -8.83 -0.69 -15.27
CA ALA A 50 -10.22 -0.54 -15.67
C ALA A 50 -10.91 0.56 -14.88
N ILE A 51 -11.81 1.28 -15.55
CA ILE A 51 -12.80 2.15 -14.91
C ILE A 51 -14.14 1.44 -15.01
N ILE A 52 -14.77 1.19 -13.87
CA ILE A 52 -16.06 0.53 -13.76
C ILE A 52 -17.08 1.59 -13.37
N SER A 53 -18.02 1.85 -14.26
CA SER A 53 -19.14 2.76 -14.06
C SER A 53 -20.42 2.08 -14.54
N GLN A 54 -21.33 1.76 -13.62
CA GLN A 54 -22.51 0.95 -13.95
C GLN A 54 -23.69 1.78 -14.46
N SER A 55 -23.77 3.05 -14.08
CA SER A 55 -24.96 3.89 -14.32
C SER A 55 -24.68 5.21 -15.04
N ASN A 56 -23.48 5.39 -15.63
CA ASN A 56 -23.12 6.62 -16.35
C ASN A 56 -22.61 6.34 -17.78
N PRO A 57 -23.51 6.19 -18.77
CA PRO A 57 -23.14 5.98 -20.17
C PRO A 57 -22.41 7.16 -20.81
N SER A 58 -22.71 8.38 -20.38
CA SER A 58 -22.05 9.60 -20.87
C SER A 58 -20.57 9.60 -20.53
N LEU A 59 -20.21 9.16 -19.33
CA LEU A 59 -18.81 8.96 -18.92
C LEU A 59 -18.11 7.95 -19.84
N HIS A 60 -18.72 6.79 -20.09
CA HIS A 60 -18.17 5.77 -21.00
C HIS A 60 -17.93 6.31 -22.40
N LYS A 61 -18.86 7.12 -22.94
CA LYS A 61 -18.70 7.74 -24.25
C LYS A 61 -17.45 8.63 -24.33
N VAL A 62 -17.19 9.42 -23.29
CA VAL A 62 -16.00 10.28 -23.22
C VAL A 62 -14.73 9.45 -23.02
N LEU A 63 -14.75 8.47 -22.11
CA LEU A 63 -13.60 7.60 -21.83
C LEU A 63 -13.20 6.79 -23.07
N ALA A 64 -14.16 6.25 -23.82
CA ALA A 64 -13.89 5.50 -25.05
C ALA A 64 -13.19 6.37 -26.11
N ALA A 65 -13.54 7.66 -26.20
CA ALA A 65 -12.91 8.58 -27.15
C ALA A 65 -11.42 8.85 -26.82
N VAL A 66 -11.05 8.83 -25.54
CA VAL A 66 -9.65 9.03 -25.09
C VAL A 66 -8.88 7.72 -24.90
N ALA A 67 -9.57 6.58 -24.78
CA ALA A 67 -8.99 5.26 -24.55
C ALA A 67 -7.98 4.87 -25.63
N LEU A 68 -8.16 5.34 -26.88
CA LEU A 68 -7.22 5.11 -27.99
C LEU A 68 -5.75 5.42 -27.64
N TYR A 69 -5.52 6.42 -26.77
CA TYR A 69 -4.17 6.84 -26.37
C TYR A 69 -3.60 6.06 -25.18
N SER A 70 -4.39 5.15 -24.60
CA SER A 70 -4.06 4.42 -23.37
C SER A 70 -4.40 2.93 -23.43
N SER A 71 -4.79 2.43 -24.60
CA SER A 71 -5.07 1.01 -24.80
C SER A 71 -3.87 0.15 -24.40
N PRO A 72 -4.08 -0.93 -23.64
CA PRO A 72 -3.01 -1.85 -23.33
C PRO A 72 -2.51 -2.55 -24.59
N SER A 73 -1.29 -3.09 -24.54
CA SER A 73 -0.81 -3.96 -25.63
C SER A 73 -1.69 -5.22 -25.71
N SER A 74 -1.91 -5.74 -26.91
CA SER A 74 -2.69 -6.99 -27.09
C SER A 74 -2.09 -8.17 -26.32
N ALA A 75 -0.75 -8.21 -26.18
CA ALA A 75 -0.08 -9.20 -25.36
C ALA A 75 -0.45 -9.08 -23.88
N SER A 76 -0.40 -7.85 -23.31
CA SER A 76 -0.83 -7.60 -21.93
C SER A 76 -2.30 -7.95 -21.72
N ASP A 77 -3.16 -7.63 -22.68
CA ASP A 77 -4.59 -7.90 -22.65
C ASP A 77 -4.86 -9.41 -22.63
N HIS A 78 -4.24 -10.18 -23.53
CA HIS A 78 -4.35 -11.64 -23.53
C HIS A 78 -3.80 -12.29 -22.26
N ILE A 79 -2.69 -11.79 -21.70
CA ILE A 79 -2.15 -12.29 -20.43
C ILE A 79 -3.16 -12.04 -19.30
N ALA A 80 -3.73 -10.83 -19.24
CA ALA A 80 -4.73 -10.49 -18.23
C ALA A 80 -5.99 -11.33 -18.36
N ALA A 81 -6.51 -11.52 -19.59
CA ALA A 81 -7.66 -12.37 -19.85
C ALA A 81 -7.42 -13.81 -19.36
N ASN A 82 -6.30 -14.43 -19.74
CA ASN A 82 -5.96 -15.79 -19.31
C ASN A 82 -5.86 -15.91 -17.77
N ILE A 83 -5.30 -14.90 -17.10
CA ILE A 83 -5.22 -14.87 -15.64
C ILE A 83 -6.62 -14.79 -15.01
N LEU A 84 -7.45 -13.87 -15.50
CA LEU A 84 -8.76 -13.56 -14.90
C LEU A 84 -9.84 -14.60 -15.22
N GLU A 85 -9.72 -15.30 -16.36
CA GLU A 85 -10.62 -16.39 -16.75
C GLU A 85 -10.31 -17.71 -16.02
N ASP A 86 -9.08 -17.90 -15.52
CA ASP A 86 -8.74 -19.02 -14.64
C ASP A 86 -9.10 -18.69 -13.18
N GLU A 87 -10.39 -18.84 -12.85
CA GLU A 87 -10.93 -18.60 -11.51
C GLU A 87 -10.22 -19.41 -10.43
N LYS A 88 -9.90 -20.69 -10.72
CA LYS A 88 -9.23 -21.58 -9.76
C LYS A 88 -7.83 -21.08 -9.42
N TRP A 89 -7.08 -20.67 -10.44
CA TRP A 89 -5.77 -20.07 -10.24
C TRP A 89 -5.86 -18.73 -9.51
N SER A 90 -6.81 -17.87 -9.90
CA SER A 90 -7.01 -16.56 -9.27
C SER A 90 -7.37 -16.66 -7.79
N ASP A 91 -8.27 -17.56 -7.41
CA ASP A 91 -8.64 -17.80 -6.01
C ASP A 91 -7.45 -18.28 -5.18
N MET A 92 -6.71 -19.27 -5.71
CA MET A 92 -5.49 -19.78 -5.08
C MET A 92 -4.42 -18.69 -4.92
N PHE A 93 -4.22 -17.87 -5.95
CA PHE A 93 -3.28 -16.76 -5.92
C PHE A 93 -3.67 -15.73 -4.85
N ILE A 94 -4.94 -15.31 -4.81
CA ILE A 94 -5.45 -14.34 -3.84
C ILE A 94 -5.30 -14.88 -2.41
N GLN A 95 -5.65 -16.14 -2.17
CA GLN A 95 -5.53 -16.76 -0.85
C GLN A 95 -4.06 -16.84 -0.39
N THR A 96 -3.18 -17.25 -1.30
CA THR A 96 -1.73 -17.33 -1.04
C THR A 96 -1.16 -15.94 -0.76
N ASN A 97 -1.53 -14.94 -1.56
CA ASN A 97 -1.06 -13.57 -1.39
C ASN A 97 -1.52 -12.98 -0.04
N ARG A 98 -2.79 -13.18 0.34
CA ARG A 98 -3.31 -12.76 1.65
C ARG A 98 -2.54 -13.39 2.81
N THR A 99 -2.24 -14.69 2.72
CA THR A 99 -1.49 -15.40 3.77
C THR A 99 -0.08 -14.83 3.91
N ARG A 100 0.63 -14.66 2.79
CA ARG A 100 2.00 -14.13 2.79
C ARG A 100 2.07 -12.67 3.25
N LEU A 101 1.10 -11.83 2.85
CA LEU A 101 1.00 -10.45 3.32
C LEU A 101 0.74 -10.38 4.82
N ALA A 102 -0.13 -11.22 5.37
CA ALA A 102 -0.35 -11.31 6.81
C ALA A 102 0.94 -11.69 7.57
N ASP A 103 1.69 -12.67 7.06
CA ASP A 103 2.95 -13.11 7.67
C ASP A 103 4.01 -11.99 7.65
N ARG A 104 4.15 -11.29 6.52
CA ARG A 104 5.07 -10.16 6.36
C ARG A 104 4.68 -8.95 7.19
N TYR A 105 3.39 -8.64 7.25
CA TYR A 105 2.86 -7.62 8.14
C TYR A 105 3.24 -7.95 9.59
N GLY A 106 3.01 -9.21 10.01
CA GLY A 106 3.33 -9.61 11.37
C GLY A 106 4.82 -9.49 11.71
N LEU A 107 5.70 -9.76 10.74
CA LEU A 107 7.14 -9.57 10.89
C LEU A 107 7.48 -8.08 11.13
N VAL A 108 7.03 -7.18 10.27
CA VAL A 108 7.36 -5.74 10.40
C VAL A 108 6.71 -5.10 11.62
N ALA A 109 5.48 -5.47 11.97
CA ALA A 109 4.78 -4.99 13.16
C ALA A 109 5.49 -5.42 14.45
N ARG A 110 5.94 -6.68 14.55
CA ARG A 110 6.76 -7.15 15.70
C ARG A 110 8.11 -6.45 15.76
N TRP A 111 8.75 -6.20 14.62
CA TRP A 111 9.98 -5.40 14.58
C TRP A 111 9.75 -4.00 15.14
N ALA A 112 8.69 -3.31 14.71
CA ALA A 112 8.36 -1.96 15.18
C ALA A 112 8.11 -1.95 16.70
N ASN A 113 7.31 -2.89 17.21
CA ASN A 113 7.06 -3.06 18.64
C ASN A 113 8.35 -3.32 19.44
N THR A 114 9.25 -4.16 18.92
CA THR A 114 10.53 -4.50 19.58
C THR A 114 11.46 -3.27 19.70
N HIS A 115 11.40 -2.35 18.75
CA HIS A 115 12.23 -1.13 18.72
C HIS A 115 11.50 0.09 19.31
N GLY A 116 10.30 -0.09 19.87
CA GLY A 116 9.51 1.02 20.42
C GLY A 116 9.07 2.05 19.37
N ILE A 117 8.91 1.64 18.11
CA ILE A 117 8.52 2.51 17.00
C ILE A 117 6.99 2.56 16.92
N PRO A 118 6.35 3.72 17.14
CA PRO A 118 4.91 3.85 16.96
C PRO A 118 4.52 3.65 15.49
N TYR A 119 3.37 3.04 15.23
CA TYR A 119 2.81 2.86 13.89
C TYR A 119 1.28 2.81 13.93
N THR A 120 0.63 3.01 12.79
CA THR A 120 -0.83 2.88 12.69
C THR A 120 -1.25 1.41 12.79
N THR A 121 -1.93 1.07 13.87
CA THR A 121 -2.45 -0.28 14.16
C THR A 121 -3.82 -0.51 13.51
N GLY A 122 -4.23 -1.78 13.43
CA GLY A 122 -5.52 -2.22 12.89
C GLY A 122 -5.55 -2.38 11.36
N ALA A 123 -4.41 -2.23 10.68
CA ALA A 123 -4.33 -2.41 9.22
C ALA A 123 -4.63 -3.88 8.84
N ASN A 124 -5.38 -4.10 7.76
CA ASN A 124 -5.72 -5.43 7.22
C ASN A 124 -5.70 -5.48 5.67
N ALA A 125 -5.10 -4.47 5.05
CA ALA A 125 -5.01 -4.28 3.61
C ALA A 125 -3.69 -3.61 3.21
N ALA A 126 -3.48 -3.48 1.90
CA ALA A 126 -2.26 -2.97 1.30
C ALA A 126 -1.02 -3.82 1.67
N PHE A 127 0.17 -3.25 1.56
CA PHE A 127 1.44 -3.97 1.67
C PHE A 127 2.56 -3.10 2.28
N PHE A 128 2.16 -2.15 3.12
CA PHE A 128 3.08 -1.25 3.82
C PHE A 128 2.63 -0.95 5.25
N LEU A 129 3.61 -0.64 6.11
CA LEU A 129 3.42 -0.15 7.46
C LEU A 129 3.58 1.38 7.46
N TRP A 130 2.68 2.08 8.15
CA TRP A 130 2.75 3.53 8.36
C TRP A 130 3.32 3.78 9.76
N ALA A 131 4.58 4.21 9.85
CA ALA A 131 5.36 4.23 11.09
C ALA A 131 5.94 5.61 11.41
N ASP A 132 5.91 6.00 12.68
CA ASP A 132 6.49 7.24 13.20
C ASP A 132 7.96 7.00 13.58
N LEU A 133 8.82 7.06 12.55
CA LEU A 133 10.27 6.92 12.73
C LEU A 133 10.90 8.18 13.34
N GLY A 134 10.24 9.34 13.22
CA GLY A 134 10.70 10.59 13.78
C GLY A 134 10.67 10.58 15.30
N SER A 135 9.51 10.28 15.90
CA SER A 135 9.40 10.17 17.36
C SER A 135 10.33 9.10 17.94
N ALA A 136 10.52 7.99 17.22
CA ALA A 136 11.45 6.93 17.62
C ALA A 136 12.91 7.43 17.63
N TRP A 137 13.34 8.18 16.61
CA TRP A 137 14.67 8.79 16.56
C TRP A 137 14.86 9.87 17.63
N GLU A 138 13.86 10.74 17.83
CA GLU A 138 13.92 11.85 18.79
C GLU A 138 14.01 11.37 20.24
N THR A 139 13.54 10.15 20.54
CA THR A 139 13.66 9.54 21.87
C THR A 139 15.12 9.47 22.34
N HIS A 140 16.08 9.28 21.43
CA HIS A 140 17.52 9.24 21.73
C HIS A 140 18.28 10.50 21.29
N ASN A 141 17.64 11.36 20.50
CA ASN A 141 18.29 12.50 19.82
C ASN A 141 17.52 13.82 20.00
N SER A 142 16.79 13.98 21.11
CA SER A 142 15.93 15.14 21.37
C SER A 142 16.65 16.48 21.15
N GLY A 143 16.11 17.32 20.25
CA GLY A 143 16.64 18.65 19.94
C GLY A 143 17.93 18.66 19.11
N ALA A 144 18.34 17.53 18.53
CA ALA A 144 19.53 17.46 17.66
C ALA A 144 19.28 18.04 16.26
N VAL A 145 18.04 18.00 15.75
CA VAL A 145 17.63 18.74 14.54
C VAL A 145 17.02 20.08 14.95
N LYS A 146 17.54 21.19 14.41
CA LYS A 146 17.06 22.56 14.71
C LYS A 146 16.81 23.40 13.47
N ASP A 147 17.71 23.30 12.49
CA ASP A 147 17.75 24.16 11.31
C ASP A 147 17.34 23.44 10.02
N GLU A 148 16.82 22.21 10.13
CA GLU A 148 16.40 21.37 9.01
C GLU A 148 15.04 20.73 9.29
N ASP A 149 14.29 20.45 8.24
CA ASP A 149 13.05 19.67 8.30
C ASP A 149 13.36 18.22 8.72
N LEU A 150 12.62 17.70 9.72
CA LEU A 150 12.90 16.38 10.31
C LEU A 150 12.81 15.26 9.26
N ASP A 151 11.84 15.33 8.35
CA ASP A 151 11.67 14.32 7.31
C ASP A 151 12.84 14.32 6.33
N ASP A 152 13.27 15.50 5.86
CA ASP A 152 14.40 15.64 4.94
C ASP A 152 15.71 15.16 5.59
N PHE A 153 15.92 15.46 6.88
CA PHE A 153 17.06 14.98 7.65
C PHE A 153 17.04 13.45 7.77
N LEU A 154 15.92 12.86 8.21
CA LEU A 154 15.79 11.42 8.39
C LEU A 154 15.93 10.66 7.06
N MET A 155 15.39 11.20 5.97
CA MET A 155 15.59 10.66 4.63
C MET A 155 17.08 10.57 4.26
N LYS A 156 17.86 11.64 4.50
CA LYS A 156 19.31 11.64 4.27
C LYS A 156 20.02 10.63 5.19
N LEU A 157 19.58 10.52 6.45
CA LEU A 157 20.12 9.59 7.43
C LEU A 157 19.89 8.13 7.00
N PHE A 158 18.67 7.77 6.58
CA PHE A 158 18.35 6.44 6.08
C PHE A 158 19.14 6.11 4.81
N LEU A 159 19.25 7.05 3.87
CA LEU A 159 20.05 6.88 2.65
C LEU A 159 21.54 6.65 2.97
N LYS A 160 22.09 7.35 3.97
CA LYS A 160 23.46 7.12 4.47
C LYS A 160 23.63 5.70 5.01
N HIS A 161 22.59 5.14 5.63
CA HIS A 161 22.53 3.74 6.07
C HIS A 161 22.13 2.76 4.96
N LYS A 162 22.06 3.22 3.70
CA LYS A 162 21.76 2.42 2.50
C LYS A 162 20.37 1.77 2.57
N VAL A 163 19.40 2.46 3.14
CA VAL A 163 17.99 2.06 3.11
C VAL A 163 17.14 3.23 2.64
N TYR A 164 16.15 2.93 1.80
CA TYR A 164 15.15 3.91 1.37
C TYR A 164 13.81 3.50 1.95
N VAL A 165 13.20 4.41 2.71
CA VAL A 165 11.82 4.36 3.16
C VAL A 165 11.15 5.62 2.64
N SER A 166 9.86 5.56 2.30
CA SER A 166 9.20 6.71 1.68
C SER A 166 8.71 7.67 2.78
N SER A 167 9.08 8.96 2.66
CA SER A 167 8.64 9.99 3.61
C SER A 167 7.15 10.26 3.49
N GLY A 168 6.51 10.53 4.63
CA GLY A 168 5.12 10.96 4.70
C GLY A 168 4.82 12.27 4.03
N LYS A 169 5.81 13.16 3.99
CA LYS A 169 5.74 14.41 3.25
C LYS A 169 5.36 14.19 1.79
N ASP A 170 5.89 13.14 1.15
CA ASP A 170 5.57 12.80 -0.25
C ASP A 170 4.12 12.31 -0.43
N PHE A 171 3.47 11.88 0.66
CA PHE A 171 2.08 11.41 0.68
C PHE A 171 1.11 12.41 1.31
N GLY A 172 1.56 13.60 1.69
CA GLY A 172 0.74 14.63 2.34
C GLY A 172 0.39 14.33 3.80
N SER A 173 1.31 13.70 4.54
CA SER A 173 1.16 13.47 5.98
C SER A 173 0.87 14.78 6.74
N GLU A 174 -0.05 14.72 7.69
CA GLU A 174 -0.39 15.85 8.58
C GLU A 174 0.64 16.06 9.69
N SER A 175 1.54 15.09 9.88
CA SER A 175 2.59 15.09 10.92
C SER A 175 3.94 14.69 10.34
N ASN A 176 4.99 15.39 10.76
CA ASN A 176 6.37 15.06 10.44
C ASN A 176 6.79 13.78 11.17
N GLY A 177 7.84 13.12 10.70
CA GLY A 177 8.42 11.92 11.28
C GLY A 177 7.79 10.61 10.81
N TRP A 178 6.73 10.68 9.99
CA TRP A 178 6.04 9.49 9.53
C TRP A 178 6.57 8.98 8.20
N PHE A 179 6.77 7.66 8.10
CA PHE A 179 7.34 7.00 6.94
C PHE A 179 6.56 5.72 6.59
N LEU A 180 6.56 5.43 5.29
CA LEU A 180 5.95 4.23 4.72
C LEU A 180 7.03 3.16 4.51
N ILE A 181 6.89 2.03 5.21
CA ILE A 181 7.76 0.86 5.09
C ILE A 181 7.02 -0.22 4.29
N VAL A 182 7.45 -0.46 3.05
CA VAL A 182 6.91 -1.55 2.22
C VAL A 182 7.40 -2.90 2.73
N PHE A 183 6.50 -3.79 3.12
CA PHE A 183 6.84 -5.10 3.70
C PHE A 183 6.67 -6.29 2.76
N SER A 184 6.15 -6.09 1.54
CA SER A 184 5.93 -7.15 0.55
C SER A 184 7.18 -7.50 -0.29
N GLN A 185 8.37 -7.36 0.29
CA GLN A 185 9.63 -7.75 -0.36
C GLN A 185 10.04 -9.17 0.04
N ASP A 186 11.13 -9.66 -0.57
CA ASP A 186 11.81 -10.85 -0.08
C ASP A 186 12.21 -10.69 1.40
N GLU A 187 12.19 -11.80 2.16
CA GLU A 187 12.41 -11.77 3.61
C GLU A 187 13.78 -11.23 3.99
N ILE A 188 14.82 -11.66 3.28
CA ILE A 188 16.20 -11.28 3.59
C ILE A 188 16.36 -9.78 3.32
N GLN A 189 15.80 -9.30 2.22
CA GLN A 189 15.81 -7.87 1.87
C GLN A 189 15.05 -7.03 2.90
N LEU A 190 13.86 -7.48 3.31
CA LEU A 190 13.06 -6.81 4.32
C LEU A 190 13.84 -6.71 5.65
N LEU A 191 14.33 -7.84 6.17
CA LEU A 191 15.08 -7.88 7.43
C LEU A 191 16.33 -7.00 7.38
N THR A 192 17.07 -7.04 6.27
CA THR A 192 18.25 -6.18 6.06
C THR A 192 17.87 -4.70 6.06
N GLY A 193 16.75 -4.34 5.43
CA GLY A 193 16.23 -2.98 5.43
C GLY A 193 15.84 -2.52 6.83
N LEU A 194 15.10 -3.35 7.57
CA LEU A 194 14.66 -3.07 8.93
C LEU A 194 15.83 -2.92 9.90
N GLU A 195 16.88 -3.73 9.78
CA GLU A 195 18.11 -3.60 10.57
C GLU A 195 18.83 -2.28 10.29
N ARG A 196 18.89 -1.86 9.02
CA ARG A 196 19.48 -0.56 8.64
C ARG A 196 18.67 0.62 9.16
N VAL A 197 17.34 0.52 9.16
CA VAL A 197 16.47 1.54 9.77
C VAL A 197 16.73 1.58 11.28
N ALA A 198 16.70 0.44 11.97
CA ALA A 198 16.96 0.37 13.41
C ALA A 198 18.36 0.88 13.80
N THR A 199 19.37 0.67 12.95
CA THR A 199 20.73 1.20 13.17
C THR A 199 20.81 2.72 13.00
N ALA A 200 19.93 3.28 12.15
CA ALA A 200 19.89 4.71 11.87
C ALA A 200 19.12 5.50 12.95
N LEU A 201 18.14 4.84 13.60
CA LEU A 201 17.34 5.39 14.69
C LEU A 201 18.14 5.51 16.00
#